data_AF-A0A3D0JYV3-F1
#
_entry.id   AF-A0A3D0JYV3-F1
#
_cell.length_a   1.000
_cell.length_b   1.000
_cell.length_c   1.000
_cell.angle_alpha   90.00
_cell.angle_beta   90.00
_cell.angle_gamma   90.00
#
_symmetry.space_group_name_H-M   'P 1'
#
loop_
_entity.id
_entity.type
_entity.pdbx_description
1 polymer ?
#
loop_
_entity_poly.entity_id
_entity_poly.type
_entity_poly.pdbx_seq_one_letter_code
_entity_poly.pdbx_strand_id
1 'polypeptide(L)'
;EGGYDPNRNFPSDWQPEYIQYGATDYPLSLPECRATAEFIMAHPNIAGVQSYHNTGGMVLYGPGASYQSYPGSDLRVMEEMATKGSKMIPFYDALVSWEDLYTTHGDETSFTYEQEGIMSFVNELWTTDKMFASGELTSREDTIAFRDMLQFEDVYVPYREVEHPTYGTVLVGGTKNHANRVAPLWAQEEECHRNFAFTMYHADEMPLVEWGMLQVRRGPAGLWEITVEVENPKVIPTILGWARRHRIGHPDELVCDTGDSTRVVASSGVNSFTPWSGMSIPDDQHRPHRIRNEQGVGSNGTRLFRFLVEGDEPVTLRYISDKGGTIEQIVPLQETDPIPPTPAPGEDT
;
A
#
# COMPACT_ATOMS: atom_id res chain seq x y z
N GLU A 1 -8.62 21.48 -29.58
CA GLU A 1 -8.85 20.06 -29.30
C GLU A 1 -7.73 19.61 -28.38
N GLY A 2 -8.06 19.21 -27.16
CA GLY A 2 -7.09 18.93 -26.12
C GLY A 2 -7.86 18.58 -24.85
N GLY A 3 -7.98 17.30 -24.57
CA GLY A 3 -8.33 16.81 -23.25
C GLY A 3 -7.12 16.06 -22.74
N TYR A 4 -6.33 16.68 -21.86
CA TYR A 4 -5.31 15.96 -21.13
C TYR A 4 -6.00 15.22 -19.97
N ASP A 5 -5.56 14.01 -19.68
CA ASP A 5 -5.98 13.23 -18.52
C ASP A 5 -4.76 13.05 -17.61
N PRO A 6 -4.69 13.78 -16.48
CA PRO A 6 -3.59 13.63 -15.51
C PRO A 6 -3.38 12.19 -15.06
N ASN A 7 -4.44 11.38 -15.01
CA ASN A 7 -4.38 9.98 -14.63
C ASN A 7 -4.04 9.06 -15.82
N ARG A 8 -3.44 9.59 -16.89
CA ARG A 8 -2.78 8.85 -17.99
C ARG A 8 -1.34 9.34 -18.22
N ASN A 9 -0.83 10.19 -17.34
CA ASN A 9 0.46 10.86 -17.50
C ASN A 9 1.56 10.32 -16.58
N PHE A 10 1.28 9.29 -15.76
CA PHE A 10 2.30 8.68 -14.91
C PHE A 10 3.14 7.63 -15.67
N PRO A 11 4.35 7.29 -15.19
CA PRO A 11 5.33 6.57 -16.01
C PRO A 11 5.07 5.06 -16.17
N SER A 12 4.36 4.41 -15.25
CA SER A 12 4.09 2.96 -15.34
C SER A 12 3.21 2.65 -16.53
N ASP A 13 3.72 1.80 -17.41
CA ASP A 13 3.07 1.39 -18.65
C ASP A 13 2.50 2.58 -19.45
N TRP A 14 3.16 3.74 -19.40
CA TRP A 14 2.72 4.92 -20.15
C TRP A 14 2.71 4.62 -21.66
N GLN A 15 1.66 5.05 -22.34
CA GLN A 15 1.49 4.88 -23.78
C GLN A 15 1.24 6.24 -24.46
N PRO A 16 1.70 6.44 -25.70
CA PRO A 16 1.47 7.67 -26.45
C PRO A 16 -0.02 7.89 -26.75
N GLU A 17 -0.38 9.15 -27.03
CA GLU A 17 -1.76 9.64 -27.24
C GLU A 17 -2.59 8.80 -28.23
N TYR A 18 -1.97 8.21 -29.25
CA TYR A 18 -2.67 7.38 -30.24
C TYR A 18 -3.08 5.99 -29.73
N ILE A 19 -2.56 5.56 -28.56
CA ILE A 19 -2.95 4.35 -27.83
C ILE A 19 -3.78 4.74 -26.61
N GLN A 20 -3.28 5.68 -25.81
CA GLN A 20 -3.94 6.17 -24.60
C GLN A 20 -4.28 7.65 -24.75
N TYR A 21 -5.54 7.94 -25.05
CA TYR A 21 -6.02 9.33 -25.11
C TYR A 21 -5.80 10.04 -23.76
N GLY A 22 -5.40 11.30 -23.82
CA GLY A 22 -5.12 12.16 -22.67
C GLY A 22 -3.72 12.01 -22.06
N ALA A 23 -2.90 11.07 -22.54
CA ALA A 23 -1.56 10.79 -22.02
C ALA A 23 -0.54 11.89 -22.32
N THR A 24 -0.81 12.74 -23.31
CA THR A 24 0.02 13.87 -23.78
C THR A 24 1.35 13.42 -24.43
N ASP A 25 2.39 14.27 -24.40
CA ASP A 25 3.62 14.09 -25.20
C ASP A 25 4.60 13.04 -24.63
N TYR A 26 4.69 12.90 -23.31
CA TYR A 26 5.60 11.97 -22.60
C TYR A 26 5.19 11.84 -21.11
N PRO A 27 5.61 10.80 -20.38
CA PRO A 27 5.23 10.64 -18.97
C PRO A 27 5.76 11.80 -18.12
N LEU A 28 4.93 12.30 -17.21
CA LEU A 28 5.19 13.45 -16.34
C LEU A 28 5.44 14.77 -17.10
N SER A 29 4.91 14.89 -18.32
CA SER A 29 4.85 16.16 -19.06
C SER A 29 3.97 17.19 -18.33
N LEU A 30 2.95 16.75 -17.60
CA LEU A 30 2.07 17.61 -16.81
C LEU A 30 2.76 17.98 -15.49
N PRO A 31 2.84 19.27 -15.15
CA PRO A 31 3.57 19.72 -13.96
C PRO A 31 2.95 19.20 -12.66
N GLU A 32 1.64 19.00 -12.61
CA GLU A 32 0.93 18.43 -11.45
C GLU A 32 1.34 16.97 -11.22
N CYS A 33 1.29 16.14 -12.26
CA CYS A 33 1.70 14.73 -12.18
C CYS A 33 3.18 14.61 -11.81
N ARG A 34 4.03 15.47 -12.41
CA ARG A 34 5.47 15.50 -12.10
C ARG A 34 5.73 15.83 -10.64
N ALA A 35 5.08 16.87 -10.10
CA ALA A 35 5.26 17.27 -8.71
C ALA A 35 4.84 16.14 -7.75
N THR A 36 3.72 15.46 -8.03
CA THR A 36 3.27 14.31 -7.25
C THR A 36 4.26 13.14 -7.33
N ALA A 37 4.71 12.78 -8.53
CA ALA A 37 5.66 11.68 -8.72
C ALA A 37 7.01 11.97 -8.05
N GLU A 38 7.58 13.17 -8.23
CA GLU A 38 8.83 13.58 -7.60
C GLU A 38 8.74 13.57 -6.08
N PHE A 39 7.60 13.98 -5.52
CA PHE A 39 7.34 13.85 -4.08
C PHE A 39 7.38 12.37 -3.67
N ILE A 40 6.62 11.50 -4.33
CA ILE A 40 6.54 10.08 -3.93
C ILE A 40 7.92 9.41 -4.03
N MET A 41 8.64 9.59 -5.14
CA MET A 41 9.97 9.03 -5.37
C MET A 41 11.01 9.49 -4.33
N ALA A 42 10.85 10.71 -3.79
CA ALA A 42 11.75 11.24 -2.76
C ALA A 42 11.46 10.69 -1.35
N HIS A 43 10.35 9.99 -1.14
CA HIS A 43 9.88 9.51 0.16
C HIS A 43 9.69 7.98 0.13
N PRO A 44 10.78 7.19 0.17
CA PRO A 44 10.71 5.72 0.10
C PRO A 44 9.91 5.08 1.25
N ASN A 45 9.63 5.85 2.31
CA ASN A 45 8.82 5.45 3.45
C ASN A 45 7.31 5.54 3.23
N ILE A 46 6.84 5.97 2.05
CA ILE A 46 5.41 5.88 1.72
C ILE A 46 5.05 4.41 1.46
N ALA A 47 4.12 3.89 2.25
CA ALA A 47 3.71 2.49 2.19
C ALA A 47 2.27 2.29 1.69
N GLY A 48 1.43 3.33 1.75
CA GLY A 48 0.05 3.32 1.27
C GLY A 48 -0.32 4.57 0.46
N VAL A 49 -1.11 4.39 -0.60
CA VAL A 49 -1.70 5.47 -1.42
C VAL A 49 -3.20 5.23 -1.61
N GLN A 50 -3.98 6.30 -1.48
CA GLN A 50 -5.42 6.35 -1.76
C GLN A 50 -5.66 7.47 -2.79
N SER A 51 -5.90 7.10 -4.05
CA SER A 51 -6.22 8.07 -5.11
C SER A 51 -7.73 8.25 -5.16
N TYR A 52 -8.23 9.44 -4.82
CA TYR A 52 -9.67 9.73 -4.77
C TYR A 52 -10.18 10.28 -6.10
N HIS A 53 -11.14 9.57 -6.69
CA HIS A 53 -11.81 9.90 -7.94
C HIS A 53 -13.32 10.02 -7.73
N ASN A 54 -14.05 10.32 -8.80
CA ASN A 54 -15.49 10.11 -8.90
C ASN A 54 -15.81 9.75 -10.36
N THR A 55 -16.81 8.91 -10.66
CA THR A 55 -17.82 8.34 -9.77
C THR A 55 -18.03 6.86 -10.11
N GLY A 56 -18.49 6.05 -9.14
CA GLY A 56 -18.75 4.64 -9.38
C GLY A 56 -19.13 3.84 -8.15
N GLY A 57 -18.76 4.30 -6.94
CA GLY A 57 -18.91 3.49 -5.72
C GLY A 57 -17.99 2.29 -5.81
N MET A 58 -16.68 2.52 -5.91
CA MET A 58 -15.72 1.43 -6.11
C MET A 58 -14.43 1.68 -5.33
N VAL A 59 -13.84 0.59 -4.84
CA VAL A 59 -12.44 0.53 -4.42
C VAL A 59 -11.70 -0.31 -5.46
N LEU A 60 -10.90 0.34 -6.30
CA LEU A 60 -10.16 -0.33 -7.36
C LEU A 60 -8.74 -0.63 -6.93
N TYR A 61 -8.23 -1.76 -7.37
CA TYR A 61 -6.82 -2.12 -7.29
C TYR A 61 -6.37 -2.72 -8.63
N GLY A 62 -5.06 -2.84 -8.80
CA GLY A 62 -4.50 -3.35 -10.05
C GLY A 62 -4.68 -4.87 -10.22
N PRO A 63 -4.32 -5.42 -11.39
CA PRO A 63 -3.56 -4.74 -12.44
C PRO A 63 -4.35 -3.70 -13.26
N GLY A 64 -3.63 -2.78 -13.91
CA GLY A 64 -4.22 -1.76 -14.79
C GLY A 64 -4.46 -2.25 -16.23
N ALA A 65 -3.80 -3.34 -16.63
CA ALA A 65 -3.91 -3.93 -17.97
C ALA A 65 -3.92 -5.46 -17.96
N SER A 66 -4.62 -6.07 -18.94
CA SER A 66 -4.84 -7.52 -19.03
C SER A 66 -3.58 -8.38 -19.21
N TYR A 67 -2.49 -7.78 -19.71
CA TYR A 67 -1.21 -8.47 -19.89
C TYR A 67 -0.28 -8.35 -18.68
N GLN A 68 -0.67 -7.59 -17.65
CA GLN A 68 0.05 -7.52 -16.39
C GLN A 68 -0.42 -8.63 -15.45
N SER A 69 0.52 -9.18 -14.66
CA SER A 69 0.21 -10.22 -13.68
C SER A 69 0.93 -9.92 -12.37
N TYR A 70 0.15 -9.50 -11.38
CA TYR A 70 0.65 -9.20 -10.04
C TYR A 70 0.88 -10.49 -9.25
N PRO A 71 1.83 -10.52 -8.30
CA PRO A 71 2.10 -11.71 -7.50
C PRO A 71 0.89 -12.03 -6.63
N GLY A 72 0.54 -13.32 -6.52
CA GLY A 72 -0.61 -13.74 -5.71
C GLY A 72 -0.50 -13.39 -4.22
N SER A 73 0.70 -13.10 -3.70
CA SER A 73 0.88 -12.55 -2.34
C SER A 73 0.27 -11.16 -2.20
N ASP A 74 0.41 -10.34 -3.23
CA ASP A 74 0.04 -8.93 -3.20
C ASP A 74 -1.44 -8.80 -3.51
N LEU A 75 -1.95 -9.60 -4.47
CA LEU A 75 -3.37 -9.67 -4.79
C LEU A 75 -4.22 -10.06 -3.57
N ARG A 76 -3.76 -11.01 -2.74
CA ARG A 76 -4.48 -11.37 -1.51
C ARG A 76 -4.58 -10.19 -0.52
N VAL A 77 -3.50 -9.43 -0.38
CA VAL A 77 -3.48 -8.23 0.47
C VAL A 77 -4.40 -7.16 -0.10
N MET A 78 -4.32 -6.90 -1.42
CA MET A 78 -5.19 -5.93 -2.10
C MET A 78 -6.66 -6.30 -1.94
N GLU A 79 -7.02 -7.56 -2.22
CA GLU A 79 -8.39 -8.07 -2.11
C GLU A 79 -8.91 -7.98 -0.68
N GLU A 80 -8.12 -8.39 0.32
CA GLU A 80 -8.49 -8.28 1.74
C GLU A 80 -8.78 -6.82 2.13
N MET A 81 -7.85 -5.92 1.81
CA MET A 81 -7.95 -4.49 2.12
C MET A 81 -9.14 -3.84 1.42
N ALA A 82 -9.30 -4.08 0.11
CA ALA A 82 -10.39 -3.53 -0.69
C ALA A 82 -11.75 -4.08 -0.23
N THR A 83 -11.86 -5.38 0.04
CA THR A 83 -13.09 -5.99 0.56
C THR A 83 -13.50 -5.38 1.90
N LYS A 84 -12.54 -5.15 2.80
CA LYS A 84 -12.82 -4.51 4.08
C LYS A 84 -13.21 -3.04 3.91
N GLY A 85 -12.55 -2.32 3.01
CA GLY A 85 -12.91 -0.93 2.64
C GLY A 85 -14.32 -0.83 2.08
N SER A 86 -14.65 -1.66 1.09
CA SER A 86 -15.99 -1.76 0.51
C SER A 86 -17.06 -2.14 1.54
N LYS A 87 -16.73 -2.95 2.55
CA LYS A 87 -17.64 -3.20 3.68
C LYS A 87 -17.90 -1.96 4.55
N MET A 88 -16.93 -1.07 4.70
CA MET A 88 -17.08 0.18 5.47
C MET A 88 -17.95 1.21 4.74
N ILE A 89 -18.01 1.14 3.41
CA ILE A 89 -18.67 2.12 2.55
C ILE A 89 -19.79 1.43 1.76
N PRO A 90 -21.07 1.55 2.19
CA PRO A 90 -22.18 0.89 1.50
C PRO A 90 -22.22 1.23 0.01
N PHE A 91 -22.63 0.25 -0.81
CA PHE A 91 -22.69 0.34 -2.27
C PHE A 91 -21.32 0.48 -2.96
N TYR A 92 -20.22 0.21 -2.26
CA TYR A 92 -18.91 0.13 -2.87
C TYR A 92 -18.54 -1.31 -3.15
N ASP A 93 -18.02 -1.56 -4.35
CA ASP A 93 -17.47 -2.86 -4.75
C ASP A 93 -15.94 -2.81 -4.78
N ALA A 94 -15.31 -3.92 -4.38
CA ALA A 94 -13.88 -4.13 -4.51
C ALA A 94 -13.60 -4.78 -5.87
N LEU A 95 -12.90 -4.08 -6.76
CA LEU A 95 -12.79 -4.49 -8.17
C LEU A 95 -11.35 -4.41 -8.69
N VAL A 96 -11.03 -5.30 -9.64
CA VAL A 96 -9.77 -5.29 -10.38
C VAL A 96 -9.93 -4.37 -11.59
N SER A 97 -9.06 -3.37 -11.68
CA SER A 97 -9.22 -2.24 -12.61
C SER A 97 -9.41 -2.66 -14.06
N TRP A 98 -8.54 -3.52 -14.62
CA TRP A 98 -8.70 -3.93 -16.02
C TRP A 98 -9.83 -4.94 -16.25
N GLU A 99 -10.03 -5.85 -15.29
CA GLU A 99 -10.91 -7.02 -15.45
C GLU A 99 -12.38 -6.63 -15.33
N ASP A 100 -12.68 -5.77 -14.35
CA ASP A 100 -14.05 -5.32 -14.07
C ASP A 100 -14.42 -4.01 -14.79
N LEU A 101 -13.42 -3.23 -15.21
CA LEU A 101 -13.62 -2.00 -15.99
C LEU A 101 -13.01 -2.11 -17.39
N TYR A 102 -11.79 -1.59 -17.55
CA TYR A 102 -11.10 -1.47 -18.82
C TYR A 102 -9.61 -1.25 -18.60
N THR A 103 -8.81 -1.59 -19.61
CA THR A 103 -7.36 -1.35 -19.57
C THR A 103 -7.05 0.14 -19.54
N THR A 104 -6.12 0.53 -18.66
CA THR A 104 -5.57 1.88 -18.57
C THR A 104 -4.04 1.86 -18.59
N HIS A 105 -3.46 2.96 -19.07
CA HIS A 105 -2.02 3.14 -19.19
C HIS A 105 -1.62 4.47 -18.55
N GLY A 106 -0.55 4.47 -17.75
CA GLY A 106 -0.03 5.69 -17.12
C GLY A 106 -0.93 6.26 -16.01
N ASP A 107 -1.71 5.43 -15.32
CA ASP A 107 -2.44 5.85 -14.12
C ASP A 107 -1.54 5.94 -12.88
N GLU A 108 -1.97 6.75 -11.91
CA GLU A 108 -1.24 7.03 -10.69
C GLU A 108 -1.01 5.76 -9.85
N THR A 109 -2.00 4.88 -9.75
CA THR A 109 -1.94 3.71 -8.87
C THR A 109 -1.05 2.60 -9.42
N SER A 110 -1.00 2.42 -10.74
CA SER A 110 0.02 1.58 -11.39
C SER A 110 1.41 2.17 -11.23
N PHE A 111 1.59 3.50 -11.23
CA PHE A 111 2.87 4.11 -10.89
C PHE A 111 3.32 3.78 -9.46
N THR A 112 2.47 4.09 -8.48
CA THR A 112 2.83 3.90 -7.07
C THR A 112 3.02 2.44 -6.71
N TYR A 113 2.24 1.52 -7.27
CA TYR A 113 2.47 0.08 -7.05
C TYR A 113 3.67 -0.46 -7.85
N GLU A 114 3.69 -0.26 -9.17
CA GLU A 114 4.62 -0.97 -10.04
C GLU A 114 6.04 -0.41 -10.03
N GLN A 115 6.21 0.90 -9.76
CA GLN A 115 7.52 1.55 -9.73
C GLN A 115 8.00 1.86 -8.31
N GLU A 116 7.09 2.17 -7.39
CA GLU A 116 7.44 2.55 -6.02
C GLU A 116 7.12 1.45 -4.98
N GLY A 117 6.48 0.36 -5.40
CA GLY A 117 6.17 -0.78 -4.54
C GLY A 117 5.20 -0.46 -3.40
N ILE A 118 4.27 0.48 -3.62
CA ILE A 118 3.34 1.01 -2.62
C ILE A 118 1.98 0.31 -2.74
N MET A 119 1.37 -0.07 -1.61
CA MET A 119 0.00 -0.60 -1.62
C MET A 119 -0.97 0.53 -1.97
N SER A 120 -1.63 0.44 -3.12
CA SER A 120 -2.30 1.60 -3.73
C SER A 120 -3.71 1.24 -4.19
N PHE A 121 -4.67 2.12 -3.92
CA PHE A 121 -6.07 1.94 -4.31
C PHE A 121 -6.63 3.22 -4.95
N VAL A 122 -7.55 3.04 -5.88
CA VAL A 122 -8.43 4.12 -6.38
C VAL A 122 -9.76 4.04 -5.63
N ASN A 123 -10.30 5.19 -5.25
CA ASN A 123 -11.62 5.31 -4.64
C ASN A 123 -12.52 6.09 -5.58
N GLU A 124 -13.39 5.41 -6.31
CA GLU A 124 -14.40 6.07 -7.15
C GLU A 124 -15.59 6.47 -6.29
N LEU A 125 -15.59 7.73 -5.88
CA LEU A 125 -16.55 8.24 -4.91
C LEU A 125 -17.97 8.34 -5.49
N TRP A 126 -18.96 8.17 -4.62
CA TRP A 126 -20.39 8.28 -4.94
C TRP A 126 -20.86 7.28 -6.01
N THR A 127 -22.10 6.82 -5.88
CA THR A 127 -22.77 6.01 -6.90
C THR A 127 -24.23 6.41 -6.96
N THR A 128 -24.81 6.37 -8.15
CA THR A 128 -26.23 6.67 -8.36
C THR A 128 -27.14 5.69 -7.61
N ASP A 129 -26.66 4.48 -7.31
CA ASP A 129 -27.44 3.47 -6.58
C ASP A 129 -27.81 3.93 -5.16
N LYS A 130 -27.08 4.90 -4.60
CA LYS A 130 -27.41 5.56 -3.33
C LYS A 130 -28.56 6.55 -3.40
N MET A 131 -29.02 6.96 -4.59
CA MET A 131 -30.09 7.96 -4.75
C MET A 131 -31.38 7.49 -4.08
N PHE A 132 -31.93 6.36 -4.53
CA PHE A 132 -33.11 5.77 -3.91
C PHE A 132 -32.83 4.48 -3.13
N ALA A 133 -31.60 3.94 -3.22
CA ALA A 133 -31.20 2.71 -2.53
C ALA A 133 -32.18 1.54 -2.77
N SER A 134 -32.78 1.47 -3.96
CA SER A 134 -33.78 0.45 -4.32
C SER A 134 -33.17 -0.91 -4.61
N GLY A 135 -31.85 -0.97 -4.87
CA GLY A 135 -31.17 -2.16 -5.39
C GLY A 135 -31.38 -2.39 -6.89
N GLU A 136 -32.02 -1.44 -7.58
CA GLU A 136 -32.18 -1.44 -9.03
C GLU A 136 -31.27 -0.38 -9.67
N LEU A 137 -30.86 -0.61 -10.93
CA LEU A 137 -30.07 0.36 -11.69
C LEU A 137 -30.84 1.68 -11.82
N THR A 138 -30.19 2.78 -11.45
CA THR A 138 -30.81 4.10 -11.47
C THR A 138 -31.12 4.55 -12.89
N SER A 139 -32.40 4.78 -13.20
CA SER A 139 -32.82 5.29 -14.51
C SER A 139 -32.66 6.81 -14.64
N ARG A 140 -32.86 7.33 -15.85
CA ARG A 140 -32.90 8.78 -16.08
C ARG A 140 -34.11 9.40 -15.39
N GLU A 141 -35.26 8.72 -15.42
CA GLU A 141 -36.45 9.15 -14.68
C GLU A 141 -36.19 9.20 -13.18
N ASP A 142 -35.49 8.22 -12.62
CA ASP A 142 -35.11 8.21 -11.21
C ASP A 142 -34.16 9.37 -10.88
N THR A 143 -33.18 9.64 -11.73
CA THR A 143 -32.27 10.78 -11.52
C THR A 143 -33.05 12.11 -11.47
N ILE A 144 -34.05 12.28 -12.35
CA ILE A 144 -34.93 13.44 -12.36
C ILE A 144 -35.80 13.48 -11.10
N ALA A 145 -36.43 12.35 -10.74
CA ALA A 145 -37.27 12.25 -9.57
C ALA A 145 -36.48 12.52 -8.28
N PHE A 146 -35.26 12.00 -8.16
CA PHE A 146 -34.38 12.21 -7.02
C PHE A 146 -34.06 13.69 -6.85
N ARG A 147 -33.72 14.36 -7.95
CA ARG A 147 -33.48 15.81 -7.95
C ARG A 147 -34.71 16.59 -7.49
N ASP A 148 -35.88 16.24 -8.02
CA ASP A 148 -37.11 17.00 -7.79
C ASP A 148 -37.67 16.72 -6.37
N MET A 149 -37.54 15.49 -5.88
CA MET A 149 -38.09 15.05 -4.58
C MET A 149 -37.15 15.24 -3.39
N LEU A 150 -35.83 15.08 -3.57
CA LEU A 150 -34.85 15.02 -2.48
C LEU A 150 -33.78 16.11 -2.55
N GLN A 151 -33.48 16.63 -3.74
CA GLN A 151 -32.55 17.76 -3.89
C GLN A 151 -33.26 19.12 -4.05
N PHE A 152 -34.60 19.11 -4.22
CA PHE A 152 -35.45 20.30 -4.30
C PHE A 152 -34.96 21.37 -5.29
N GLU A 153 -34.48 20.93 -6.47
CA GLU A 153 -33.85 21.79 -7.50
C GLU A 153 -32.59 22.55 -7.07
N ASP A 154 -32.04 22.33 -5.87
CA ASP A 154 -30.81 23.01 -5.41
C ASP A 154 -29.60 22.69 -6.31
N VAL A 155 -29.64 21.56 -7.01
CA VAL A 155 -28.58 21.18 -7.96
C VAL A 155 -28.79 21.73 -9.38
N TYR A 156 -29.74 22.65 -9.59
CA TYR A 156 -30.00 23.27 -10.89
C TYR A 156 -29.82 24.78 -10.85
N VAL A 157 -29.17 25.33 -11.88
CA VAL A 157 -29.02 26.77 -12.10
C VAL A 157 -29.81 27.12 -13.36
N PRO A 158 -30.84 27.98 -13.27
CA PRO A 158 -31.56 28.44 -14.45
C PRO A 158 -30.62 29.06 -15.47
N TYR A 159 -30.82 28.72 -16.74
CA TYR A 159 -30.04 29.31 -17.83
C TYR A 159 -30.24 30.82 -17.90
N ARG A 160 -29.14 31.55 -18.00
CA ARG A 160 -29.12 32.99 -18.22
C ARG A 160 -28.13 33.35 -19.32
N GLU A 161 -28.40 34.44 -20.02
CA GLU A 161 -27.49 34.99 -21.00
C GLU A 161 -26.27 35.63 -20.33
N VAL A 162 -25.09 35.39 -20.88
CA VAL A 162 -23.81 35.96 -20.45
C VAL A 162 -23.02 36.35 -21.70
N GLU A 163 -22.38 37.51 -21.68
CA GLU A 163 -21.45 37.93 -22.73
C GLU A 163 -20.09 37.24 -22.55
N HIS A 164 -19.77 36.30 -23.42
CA HIS A 164 -18.49 35.61 -23.44
C HIS A 164 -17.50 36.33 -24.37
N PRO A 165 -16.26 36.65 -23.92
CA PRO A 165 -15.29 37.42 -24.70
C PRO A 165 -15.00 36.88 -26.11
N THR A 166 -15.06 35.57 -26.29
CA THR A 166 -14.78 34.89 -27.56
C THR A 166 -16.03 34.55 -28.37
N TYR A 167 -17.17 34.33 -27.71
CA TYR A 167 -18.35 33.68 -28.33
C TYR A 167 -19.57 34.59 -28.40
N GLY A 168 -19.49 35.82 -27.87
CA GLY A 168 -20.65 36.70 -27.75
C GLY A 168 -21.64 36.20 -26.70
N THR A 169 -22.93 36.49 -26.89
CA THR A 169 -23.99 36.05 -25.98
C THR A 169 -24.13 34.53 -25.96
N VAL A 170 -23.95 33.91 -24.79
CA VAL A 170 -24.11 32.47 -24.55
C VAL A 170 -25.04 32.22 -23.37
N LEU A 171 -25.66 31.04 -23.33
CA LEU A 171 -26.44 30.59 -22.17
C LEU A 171 -25.53 29.88 -21.17
N VAL A 172 -25.59 30.31 -19.91
CA VAL A 172 -24.87 29.70 -18.78
C VAL A 172 -25.89 29.26 -17.73
N GLY A 173 -25.84 27.99 -17.36
CA GLY A 173 -26.76 27.34 -16.42
C GLY A 173 -26.61 25.82 -16.50
N GLY A 174 -27.60 25.10 -15.98
CA GLY A 174 -27.64 23.63 -15.99
C GLY A 174 -27.43 23.02 -14.61
N THR A 175 -27.03 21.75 -14.58
CA THR A 175 -26.85 20.98 -13.36
C THR A 175 -25.50 21.25 -12.70
N LYS A 176 -25.49 21.38 -11.37
CA LYS A 176 -24.28 21.44 -10.52
C LYS A 176 -23.65 20.04 -10.41
N ASN A 177 -22.38 19.97 -9.96
CA ASN A 177 -21.66 18.69 -9.79
C ASN A 177 -22.36 17.70 -8.84
N HIS A 178 -23.08 18.20 -7.85
CA HIS A 178 -23.88 17.42 -6.88
C HIS A 178 -25.15 16.79 -7.47
N ALA A 179 -25.44 17.00 -8.75
CA ALA A 179 -26.61 16.40 -9.40
C ALA A 179 -26.45 14.90 -9.65
N ASN A 180 -25.21 14.41 -9.83
CA ASN A 180 -24.97 12.99 -10.12
C ASN A 180 -23.55 12.47 -9.83
N ARG A 181 -22.51 13.32 -9.85
CA ARG A 181 -21.10 12.87 -9.68
C ARG A 181 -20.59 12.94 -8.26
N VAL A 182 -21.20 13.79 -7.44
CA VAL A 182 -20.82 14.01 -6.05
C VAL A 182 -22.04 13.79 -5.18
N ALA A 183 -21.84 13.19 -4.02
CA ALA A 183 -22.89 12.99 -3.02
C ALA A 183 -23.63 14.31 -2.74
N PRO A 184 -24.97 14.30 -2.66
CA PRO A 184 -25.75 15.47 -2.26
C PRO A 184 -25.20 16.09 -0.97
N LEU A 185 -25.33 17.41 -0.82
CA LEU A 185 -24.77 18.14 0.32
C LEU A 185 -25.16 17.54 1.69
N TRP A 186 -26.39 17.06 1.83
CA TRP A 186 -26.90 16.44 3.06
C TRP A 186 -26.34 15.03 3.34
N ALA A 187 -25.77 14.35 2.34
CA ALA A 187 -25.16 13.02 2.46
C ALA A 187 -23.62 13.07 2.54
N GLN A 188 -22.99 14.22 2.28
CA GLN A 188 -21.54 14.32 2.19
C GLN A 188 -20.80 13.98 3.48
N GLU A 189 -21.35 14.34 4.65
CA GLU A 189 -20.68 14.05 5.93
C GLU A 189 -20.51 12.54 6.14
N GLU A 190 -21.53 11.74 5.81
CA GLU A 190 -21.44 10.28 5.86
C GLU A 190 -20.43 9.74 4.82
N GLU A 191 -20.52 10.22 3.58
CA GLU A 191 -19.63 9.77 2.49
C GLU A 191 -18.16 10.05 2.83
N CYS A 192 -17.86 11.25 3.30
CA CYS A 192 -16.53 11.65 3.74
C CYS A 192 -16.06 10.83 4.95
N HIS A 193 -16.91 10.61 5.95
CA HIS A 193 -16.52 9.87 7.15
C HIS A 193 -16.17 8.42 6.85
N ARG A 194 -16.97 7.73 6.02
CA ARG A 194 -16.73 6.32 5.67
C ARG A 194 -15.48 6.16 4.81
N ASN A 195 -15.28 7.03 3.83
CA ASN A 195 -14.06 7.04 3.01
C ASN A 195 -12.81 7.36 3.85
N PHE A 196 -12.91 8.33 4.77
CA PHE A 196 -11.86 8.62 5.74
C PHE A 196 -11.54 7.40 6.61
N ALA A 197 -12.57 6.67 7.10
CA ALA A 197 -12.37 5.47 7.89
C ALA A 197 -11.61 4.39 7.10
N PHE A 198 -11.88 4.22 5.81
CA PHE A 198 -11.08 3.34 4.96
C PHE A 198 -9.64 3.81 4.79
N THR A 199 -9.41 5.12 4.58
CA THR A 199 -8.04 5.67 4.57
C THR A 199 -7.30 5.42 5.87
N MET A 200 -7.96 5.58 7.02
CA MET A 200 -7.35 5.31 8.33
C MET A 200 -7.11 3.83 8.58
N TYR A 201 -8.00 2.97 8.09
CA TYR A 201 -7.77 1.52 8.08
C TYR A 201 -6.53 1.16 7.24
N HIS A 202 -6.40 1.73 6.04
CA HIS A 202 -5.21 1.54 5.23
C HIS A 202 -3.94 2.04 5.93
N ALA A 203 -4.00 3.20 6.57
CA ALA A 203 -2.87 3.72 7.35
C ALA A 203 -2.49 2.81 8.53
N ASP A 204 -3.48 2.24 9.23
CA ASP A 204 -3.24 1.30 10.34
C ASP A 204 -2.62 -0.03 9.85
N GLU A 205 -2.97 -0.48 8.65
CA GLU A 205 -2.44 -1.74 8.07
C GLU A 205 -1.15 -1.57 7.26
N MET A 206 -0.59 -0.35 7.21
CA MET A 206 0.76 -0.15 6.68
C MET A 206 1.78 -0.97 7.49
N PRO A 207 2.89 -1.41 6.87
CA PRO A 207 3.86 -2.25 7.55
C PRO A 207 4.39 -1.58 8.82
N LEU A 208 4.57 -2.38 9.87
CA LEU A 208 5.15 -1.92 11.13
C LEU A 208 6.04 -3.03 11.68
N VAL A 209 7.36 -2.79 11.77
CA VAL A 209 8.27 -3.79 12.31
C VAL A 209 8.31 -3.71 13.84
N GLU A 210 8.23 -4.86 14.49
CA GLU A 210 8.31 -5.00 15.94
C GLU A 210 9.29 -6.12 16.33
N TRP A 211 9.86 -6.04 17.52
CA TRP A 211 10.65 -7.13 18.07
C TRP A 211 9.73 -8.22 18.60
N GLY A 212 9.93 -9.44 18.12
CA GLY A 212 9.30 -10.64 18.68
C GLY A 212 10.16 -11.26 19.78
N MET A 213 10.21 -12.59 19.81
CA MET A 213 11.04 -13.32 20.76
C MET A 213 12.55 -13.12 20.55
N LEU A 214 13.30 -13.14 21.65
CA LEU A 214 14.76 -13.08 21.69
C LEU A 214 15.29 -14.22 22.54
N GLN A 215 16.28 -14.94 22.02
CA GLN A 215 17.02 -15.95 22.76
C GLN A 215 18.52 -15.73 22.63
N VAL A 216 19.20 -15.69 23.77
CA VAL A 216 20.66 -15.69 23.85
C VAL A 216 21.10 -16.97 24.54
N ARG A 217 22.03 -17.70 23.95
CA ARG A 217 22.60 -18.91 24.54
C ARG A 217 24.07 -19.07 24.23
N ARG A 218 24.75 -19.96 24.94
CA ARG A 218 26.07 -20.44 24.51
C ARG A 218 25.93 -21.37 23.30
N GLY A 219 26.60 -20.98 22.22
CA GLY A 219 26.67 -21.70 20.96
C GLY A 219 27.98 -22.49 20.79
N PRO A 220 28.25 -22.99 19.57
CA PRO A 220 29.47 -23.73 19.26
C PRO A 220 30.74 -22.92 19.51
N ALA A 221 31.83 -23.60 19.87
CA ALA A 221 33.15 -23.00 20.10
C ALA A 221 33.18 -21.86 21.15
N GLY A 222 32.21 -21.82 22.07
CA GLY A 222 32.14 -20.81 23.13
C GLY A 222 31.55 -19.47 22.68
N LEU A 223 31.13 -19.35 21.41
CA LEU A 223 30.46 -18.17 20.89
C LEU A 223 29.09 -17.98 21.55
N TRP A 224 28.64 -16.74 21.64
CA TRP A 224 27.26 -16.42 21.92
C TRP A 224 26.42 -16.60 20.68
N GLU A 225 25.28 -17.23 20.82
CA GLU A 225 24.28 -17.32 19.78
C GLU A 225 23.09 -16.45 20.18
N ILE A 226 22.79 -15.45 19.35
CA ILE A 226 21.66 -14.54 19.52
C ILE A 226 20.68 -14.83 18.40
N THR A 227 19.52 -15.39 18.73
CA THR A 227 18.40 -15.54 17.80
C THR A 227 17.36 -14.50 18.13
N VAL A 228 16.98 -13.69 17.15
CA VAL A 228 15.98 -12.64 17.30
C VAL A 228 14.89 -12.79 16.26
N GLU A 229 13.68 -12.48 16.66
CA GLU A 229 12.50 -12.42 15.83
C GLU A 229 12.15 -10.98 15.49
N VAL A 230 11.81 -10.75 14.22
CA VAL A 230 11.25 -9.49 13.74
C VAL A 230 9.88 -9.81 13.16
N GLU A 231 8.87 -9.14 13.69
CA GLU A 231 7.47 -9.34 13.35
C GLU A 231 6.93 -8.16 12.55
N ASN A 232 5.91 -8.43 11.74
CA ASN A 232 5.04 -7.43 11.14
C ASN A 232 3.60 -7.86 11.42
N PRO A 233 2.94 -7.26 12.43
CA PRO A 233 1.57 -7.63 12.81
C PRO A 233 0.51 -7.06 11.85
N LYS A 234 0.94 -6.44 10.75
CA LYS A 234 0.08 -5.70 9.82
C LYS A 234 -0.17 -6.50 8.54
N VAL A 235 -1.28 -6.20 7.87
CA VAL A 235 -1.67 -6.91 6.64
C VAL A 235 -0.70 -6.60 5.49
N ILE A 236 -0.19 -5.37 5.36
CA ILE A 236 0.76 -5.03 4.29
C ILE A 236 2.17 -5.50 4.70
N PRO A 237 2.89 -6.28 3.87
CA PRO A 237 4.25 -6.70 4.16
C PRO A 237 5.23 -5.53 4.01
N THR A 238 6.39 -5.60 4.68
CA THR A 238 7.41 -4.54 4.57
C THR A 238 7.95 -4.38 3.15
N ILE A 239 7.96 -5.47 2.37
CA ILE A 239 8.29 -5.48 0.94
C ILE A 239 7.22 -6.26 0.19
N LEU A 240 6.54 -5.61 -0.76
CA LEU A 240 5.58 -6.26 -1.65
C LEU A 240 6.27 -7.30 -2.55
N GLY A 241 5.55 -8.35 -2.94
CA GLY A 241 6.06 -9.38 -3.83
C GLY A 241 6.53 -8.83 -5.17
N TRP A 242 5.85 -7.80 -5.70
CA TRP A 242 6.24 -7.12 -6.94
C TRP A 242 7.53 -6.33 -6.76
N ALA A 243 7.62 -5.56 -5.67
CA ALA A 243 8.82 -4.81 -5.32
C ALA A 243 10.03 -5.74 -5.15
N ARG A 244 9.85 -6.88 -4.48
CA ARG A 244 10.88 -7.92 -4.37
C ARG A 244 11.30 -8.48 -5.73
N ARG A 245 10.35 -8.80 -6.62
CA ARG A 245 10.66 -9.37 -7.94
C ARG A 245 11.45 -8.39 -8.82
N HIS A 246 11.14 -7.09 -8.73
CA HIS A 246 11.72 -6.05 -9.56
C HIS A 246 12.82 -5.23 -8.87
N ARG A 247 13.17 -5.56 -7.62
CA ARG A 247 14.19 -4.88 -6.80
C ARG A 247 13.90 -3.38 -6.62
N ILE A 248 12.66 -3.08 -6.27
CA ILE A 248 12.18 -1.73 -5.99
C ILE A 248 12.43 -1.42 -4.50
N GLY A 249 12.99 -0.25 -4.21
CA GLY A 249 13.36 0.16 -2.84
C GLY A 249 14.62 -0.54 -2.32
N HIS A 250 14.97 -0.26 -1.06
CA HIS A 250 16.05 -0.97 -0.38
C HIS A 250 15.53 -2.26 0.26
N PRO A 251 16.37 -3.32 0.35
CA PRO A 251 16.03 -4.45 1.19
C PRO A 251 15.96 -4.01 2.66
N ASP A 252 15.12 -4.68 3.43
CA ASP A 252 15.17 -4.55 4.88
C ASP A 252 16.54 -5.05 5.39
N GLU A 253 17.05 -4.45 6.47
CA GLU A 253 18.36 -4.78 7.00
C GLU A 253 18.33 -4.99 8.49
N LEU A 254 19.00 -6.06 8.95
CA LEU A 254 19.29 -6.28 10.36
C LEU A 254 20.78 -6.07 10.60
N VAL A 255 21.12 -5.12 11.45
CA VAL A 255 22.49 -4.77 11.85
C VAL A 255 22.71 -5.15 13.30
N CYS A 256 23.87 -5.73 13.60
CA CYS A 256 24.35 -6.03 14.94
C CYS A 256 25.62 -5.21 15.19
N ASP A 257 25.45 -4.05 15.83
CA ASP A 257 26.54 -3.18 16.22
C ASP A 257 27.21 -3.69 17.50
N THR A 258 28.54 -3.68 17.54
CA THR A 258 29.35 -4.20 18.65
C THR A 258 30.32 -3.16 19.18
N GLY A 259 30.72 -3.31 20.45
CA GLY A 259 31.85 -2.57 21.03
C GLY A 259 33.20 -3.08 20.52
N ASP A 260 34.29 -2.45 20.97
CA ASP A 260 35.65 -2.75 20.49
C ASP A 260 36.12 -4.18 20.85
N SER A 261 35.57 -4.77 21.92
CA SER A 261 35.98 -6.09 22.41
C SER A 261 35.02 -7.23 22.01
N THR A 262 33.94 -6.90 21.32
CA THR A 262 32.95 -7.86 20.81
C THR A 262 32.95 -7.84 19.29
N ARG A 263 32.86 -9.01 18.65
CA ARG A 263 32.73 -9.11 17.19
C ARG A 263 31.67 -10.10 16.77
N VAL A 264 31.01 -9.79 15.66
CA VAL A 264 30.10 -10.73 14.99
C VAL A 264 30.93 -11.64 14.08
N VAL A 265 30.85 -12.95 14.32
CA VAL A 265 31.59 -13.97 13.57
C VAL A 265 30.81 -14.41 12.33
N ALA A 266 29.50 -14.60 12.46
CA ALA A 266 28.63 -15.00 11.36
C ALA A 266 27.17 -14.61 11.63
N SER A 267 26.38 -14.52 10.57
CA SER A 267 24.95 -14.27 10.68
C SER A 267 24.14 -14.87 9.53
N SER A 268 22.88 -15.22 9.79
CA SER A 268 21.95 -15.66 8.74
C SER A 268 20.50 -15.59 9.21
N GLY A 269 19.55 -15.69 8.27
CA GLY A 269 18.19 -16.11 8.62
C GLY A 269 18.16 -17.55 9.12
N VAL A 270 17.21 -17.89 9.98
CA VAL A 270 16.96 -19.25 10.47
C VAL A 270 15.46 -19.57 10.48
N ASN A 271 15.10 -20.84 10.63
CA ASN A 271 13.69 -21.27 10.61
C ASN A 271 13.11 -21.59 11.99
N SER A 272 13.93 -21.57 13.04
CA SER A 272 13.49 -21.82 14.42
C SER A 272 14.55 -21.42 15.44
N PHE A 273 14.13 -21.25 16.70
CA PHE A 273 15.01 -21.04 17.85
C PHE A 273 15.84 -22.27 18.26
N THR A 274 15.60 -23.44 17.66
CA THR A 274 16.28 -24.67 18.11
C THR A 274 17.79 -24.65 17.79
N PRO A 275 18.64 -25.33 18.58
CA PRO A 275 20.08 -25.51 18.31
C PRO A 275 20.39 -26.18 16.98
N TRP A 276 19.47 -27.01 16.51
CA TRP A 276 19.64 -27.79 15.28
C TRP A 276 19.24 -27.01 14.03
N SER A 277 18.62 -25.83 14.19
CA SER A 277 18.30 -24.92 13.09
C SER A 277 19.59 -24.39 12.49
N GLY A 278 20.02 -25.00 11.39
CA GLY A 278 21.28 -24.65 10.74
C GLY A 278 21.27 -23.24 10.19
N MET A 279 22.43 -22.58 10.26
CA MET A 279 22.68 -21.31 9.59
C MET A 279 23.18 -21.58 8.17
N SER A 280 22.58 -20.93 7.17
CA SER A 280 23.09 -20.94 5.80
C SER A 280 23.96 -19.70 5.61
N ILE A 281 25.25 -19.84 5.93
CA ILE A 281 26.24 -18.77 5.84
C ILE A 281 26.92 -18.87 4.48
N PRO A 282 26.85 -17.84 3.62
CA PRO A 282 27.60 -17.81 2.37
C PRO A 282 29.11 -17.85 2.63
N ASP A 283 29.87 -18.59 1.80
CA ASP A 283 31.32 -18.69 1.91
C ASP A 283 32.04 -17.32 1.79
N ASP A 284 31.38 -16.34 1.17
CA ASP A 284 31.84 -14.97 0.92
C ASP A 284 31.19 -13.92 1.84
N GLN A 285 30.66 -14.30 3.01
CA GLN A 285 30.09 -13.34 3.96
C GLN A 285 31.17 -12.39 4.53
N HIS A 286 31.39 -11.26 3.86
CA HIS A 286 32.37 -10.25 4.26
C HIS A 286 31.87 -9.27 5.34
N ARG A 287 30.56 -9.26 5.63
CA ARG A 287 29.94 -8.33 6.60
C ARG A 287 29.00 -9.08 7.56
N PRO A 288 29.53 -9.91 8.47
CA PRO A 288 28.72 -10.74 9.36
C PRO A 288 27.84 -9.93 10.31
N HIS A 289 28.20 -8.67 10.61
CA HIS A 289 27.38 -7.76 11.41
C HIS A 289 26.09 -7.27 10.71
N ARG A 290 25.87 -7.60 9.43
CA ARG A 290 24.72 -7.11 8.65
C ARG A 290 24.08 -8.23 7.85
N ILE A 291 22.76 -8.37 8.00
CA ILE A 291 21.93 -9.27 7.18
C ILE A 291 21.06 -8.41 6.27
N ARG A 292 21.11 -8.69 4.96
CA ARG A 292 20.19 -8.11 3.96
C ARG A 292 18.98 -9.03 3.82
N ASN A 293 17.81 -8.57 4.22
CA ASN A 293 16.55 -9.27 4.10
C ASN A 293 15.79 -8.82 2.85
N GLU A 294 16.22 -9.31 1.69
CA GLU A 294 15.57 -9.06 0.38
C GLU A 294 14.10 -9.53 0.34
N GLN A 295 13.68 -10.35 1.29
CA GLN A 295 12.33 -10.91 1.34
C GLN A 295 11.34 -10.03 2.12
N GLY A 296 11.83 -9.11 2.95
CA GLY A 296 11.02 -8.40 3.93
C GLY A 296 10.41 -9.32 5.00
N VAL A 297 9.57 -8.73 5.84
CA VAL A 297 8.67 -9.42 6.77
C VAL A 297 7.28 -9.46 6.12
N GLY A 298 6.68 -10.64 6.08
CA GLY A 298 5.41 -10.87 5.38
C GLY A 298 4.21 -10.21 6.05
N SER A 299 3.05 -10.32 5.41
CA SER A 299 1.74 -9.99 5.99
C SER A 299 1.50 -10.83 7.24
N ASN A 300 1.17 -10.19 8.38
CA ASN A 300 0.98 -10.85 9.68
C ASN A 300 2.10 -11.87 9.97
N GLY A 301 3.33 -11.49 9.62
CA GLY A 301 4.43 -12.42 9.42
C GLY A 301 5.57 -12.19 10.39
N THR A 302 6.47 -13.17 10.44
CA THR A 302 7.68 -13.13 11.25
C THR A 302 8.90 -13.60 10.46
N ARG A 303 10.08 -13.11 10.84
CA ARG A 303 11.38 -13.58 10.37
C ARG A 303 12.32 -13.76 11.55
N LEU A 304 13.01 -14.91 11.57
CA LEU A 304 14.04 -15.20 12.55
C LEU A 304 15.43 -14.99 11.96
N PHE A 305 16.28 -14.33 12.73
CA PHE A 305 17.67 -14.08 12.40
C PHE A 305 18.57 -14.57 13.52
N ARG A 306 19.75 -15.03 13.17
CA ARG A 306 20.74 -15.54 14.11
C ARG A 306 22.10 -14.90 13.88
N PHE A 307 22.72 -14.45 14.97
CA PHE A 307 24.10 -13.97 15.03
C PHE A 307 24.93 -14.89 15.91
N LEU A 308 26.16 -15.17 15.48
CA LEU A 308 27.21 -15.75 16.30
C LEU A 308 28.19 -14.64 16.69
N VAL A 309 28.39 -14.46 17.99
CA VAL A 309 29.12 -13.32 18.56
C VAL A 309 30.23 -13.83 19.48
N GLU A 310 31.43 -13.26 19.35
CA GLU A 310 32.55 -13.47 20.26
C GLU A 310 32.78 -12.21 21.09
N GLY A 311 32.89 -12.34 22.40
CA GLY A 311 33.07 -11.23 23.34
C GLY A 311 32.12 -11.31 24.53
N ASP A 312 32.17 -10.29 25.39
CA ASP A 312 31.39 -10.22 26.62
C ASP A 312 30.59 -8.89 26.75
N GLU A 313 30.80 -7.92 25.85
CA GLU A 313 30.04 -6.67 25.83
C GLU A 313 28.69 -6.85 25.13
N PRO A 314 27.63 -6.15 25.60
CA PRO A 314 26.33 -6.17 24.94
C PRO A 314 26.41 -5.70 23.49
N VAL A 315 25.49 -6.19 22.66
CA VAL A 315 25.36 -5.78 21.25
C VAL A 315 24.10 -4.96 21.04
N THR A 316 24.08 -4.12 20.01
CA THR A 316 22.87 -3.36 19.62
C THR A 316 22.34 -3.93 18.31
N LEU A 317 21.12 -4.46 18.34
CA LEU A 317 20.42 -4.92 17.16
C LEU A 317 19.55 -3.79 16.60
N ARG A 318 19.65 -3.52 15.30
CA ARG A 318 18.83 -2.52 14.61
C ARG A 318 18.23 -3.13 13.35
N TYR A 319 16.91 -3.16 13.27
CA TYR A 319 16.19 -3.54 12.05
C TYR A 319 15.70 -2.28 11.34
N ILE A 320 15.99 -2.18 10.04
CA ILE A 320 15.71 -1.02 9.21
C ILE A 320 14.87 -1.49 8.03
N SER A 321 13.68 -0.94 7.89
CA SER A 321 12.80 -1.12 6.73
C SER A 321 12.40 0.24 6.19
N ASP A 322 12.47 0.43 4.87
CA ASP A 322 12.03 1.68 4.23
C ASP A 322 10.58 1.99 4.62
N LYS A 323 9.71 0.97 4.59
CA LYS A 323 8.25 1.11 4.78
C LYS A 323 7.77 0.68 6.16
N GLY A 324 8.45 -0.28 6.79
CA GLY A 324 8.10 -0.79 8.13
C GLY A 324 8.63 0.04 9.29
N GLY A 325 9.54 0.99 9.03
CA GLY A 325 10.21 1.79 10.04
C GLY A 325 11.50 1.17 10.55
N THR A 326 12.03 1.73 11.65
CA THR A 326 13.27 1.28 12.27
C THR A 326 13.06 0.98 13.75
N ILE A 327 13.52 -0.18 14.19
CA ILE A 327 13.52 -0.60 15.61
C ILE A 327 14.93 -0.92 16.06
N GLU A 328 15.23 -0.65 17.33
CA GLU A 328 16.53 -0.87 17.94
C GLU A 328 16.37 -1.51 19.33
N GLN A 329 17.25 -2.43 19.70
CA GLN A 329 17.33 -2.94 21.07
C GLN A 329 18.76 -3.32 21.44
N ILE A 330 19.11 -3.13 22.72
CA ILE A 330 20.39 -3.57 23.29
C ILE A 330 20.21 -4.97 23.87
N VAL A 331 21.06 -5.89 23.47
CA VAL A 331 21.04 -7.30 23.88
C VAL A 331 22.27 -7.61 24.74
N PRO A 332 22.11 -7.90 26.05
CA PRO A 332 23.20 -8.39 26.87
C PRO A 332 23.61 -9.80 26.43
N LEU A 333 24.92 -10.07 26.42
CA LEU A 333 25.47 -11.40 26.19
C LEU A 333 25.35 -12.24 27.48
N GLN A 334 24.12 -12.61 27.81
CA GLN A 334 23.77 -13.43 28.96
C GLN A 334 22.72 -14.45 28.53
N GLU A 335 22.84 -15.70 29.00
CA GLU A 335 21.84 -16.73 28.68
C GLU A 335 20.44 -16.31 29.12
N THR A 336 19.49 -16.43 28.20
CA THR A 336 18.06 -16.23 28.48
C THR A 336 17.39 -17.57 28.71
N ASP A 337 16.19 -17.54 29.30
CA ASP A 337 15.38 -18.74 29.42
C ASP A 337 15.07 -19.34 28.03
N PRO A 338 14.95 -20.68 27.92
CA PRO A 338 14.54 -21.32 26.68
C PRO A 338 13.16 -20.85 26.23
N ILE A 339 13.02 -20.48 24.96
CA ILE A 339 11.71 -20.22 24.37
C ILE A 339 10.93 -21.54 24.35
N PRO A 340 9.73 -21.60 24.95
CA PRO A 340 8.90 -22.80 24.91
C PRO A 340 8.55 -23.15 23.46
N PRO A 341 8.45 -24.44 23.10
CA PRO A 341 8.02 -24.81 21.76
C PRO A 341 6.63 -24.22 21.49
N THR A 342 6.45 -23.60 20.32
CA THR A 342 5.11 -23.19 19.86
C THR A 342 4.21 -24.42 19.87
N PRO A 343 3.07 -24.40 20.58
CA PRO A 343 2.15 -25.54 20.58
C PRO A 343 1.74 -25.86 19.15
N ALA A 344 1.58 -27.16 18.85
CA ALA A 344 1.13 -27.58 17.53
C ALA A 344 -0.25 -26.96 17.24
N PRO A 345 -0.54 -26.54 15.99
CA PRO A 345 -1.87 -26.06 15.65
C PRO A 345 -2.90 -27.15 15.99
N GLY A 346 -3.74 -26.89 17.00
CA GLY A 346 -4.78 -27.82 17.47
C GLY A 346 -4.66 -28.36 18.90
N GLU A 347 -3.70 -27.90 19.72
CA GLU A 347 -3.64 -28.30 21.14
C GLU A 347 -4.43 -27.41 22.12
N ASP A 348 -4.99 -26.30 21.66
CA ASP A 348 -5.98 -25.51 22.40
C ASP A 348 -7.37 -25.61 21.75
N THR A 349 -8.02 -26.77 21.90
CA THR A 349 -9.49 -26.95 22.09
C THR A 349 -9.81 -28.37 22.52
#